data_AF-A0A396HWI4-F1
#
_entry.id   AF-A0A396HWI4-F1
#
_cell.length_a   1.000
_cell.length_b   1.000
_cell.length_c   1.000
_cell.angle_alpha   90.00
_cell.angle_beta   90.00
_cell.angle_gamma   90.00
#
_symmetry.space_group_name_H-M   'P 1'
#
loop_
_entity.id
_entity.type
_entity.pdbx_description
1 polymer ?
#
loop_
_entity_poly.entity_id
_entity_poly.type
_entity_poly.pdbx_seq_one_letter_code
_entity_poly.pdbx_strand_id
1 'polypeptide(L)'
;MVIPTPRKMSQLERSIVKRAVKLSLDDLKANHSGDFLSSRALQIRNYAPDLAQSIAGLILSSSDLDFQRECFSLLGLQSQDVGTEIMENSIKEKIVSVIETNDKDPDKSKEIAPFLFEEDDHIHEPDVEFQESDFTYLDPDLDMF
;
A
#
# COMPACT_ATOMS: atom_id res chain seq x y z
N MET A 1 24.33 36.26 14.58
CA MET A 1 23.73 35.08 13.92
C MET A 1 23.03 35.58 12.68
N VAL A 2 23.47 35.17 11.48
CA VAL A 2 22.79 35.52 10.22
C VAL A 2 21.79 34.43 9.94
N ILE A 3 20.49 34.74 10.00
CA ILE A 3 19.43 33.81 9.63
C ILE A 3 19.37 33.82 8.08
N PRO A 4 19.53 32.68 7.40
CA PRO A 4 19.47 32.65 5.95
C PRO A 4 18.05 33.02 5.49
N THR A 5 17.93 34.03 4.62
CA THR A 5 16.67 34.40 4.01
C THR A 5 16.17 33.29 3.07
N PRO A 6 14.87 32.96 3.08
CA PRO A 6 14.32 31.95 2.19
C PRO A 6 14.49 32.42 0.74
N ARG A 7 15.20 31.62 -0.06
CA ARG A 7 15.39 31.88 -1.49
C ARG A 7 14.02 31.87 -2.17
N LYS A 8 13.64 32.99 -2.79
CA LYS A 8 12.47 33.05 -3.68
C LYS A 8 12.76 32.18 -4.91
N MET A 9 12.28 30.95 -4.90
CA MET A 9 12.31 30.06 -6.07
C MET A 9 11.36 30.59 -7.15
N SER A 10 11.83 30.62 -8.39
CA SER A 10 11.01 30.88 -9.57
C SER A 10 9.92 29.81 -9.72
N GLN A 11 8.84 30.14 -10.44
CA GLN A 11 7.77 29.18 -10.74
C GLN A 11 8.30 27.91 -11.43
N LEU A 12 9.32 28.05 -12.28
CA LEU A 12 9.99 26.92 -12.94
C LEU A 12 10.75 26.04 -11.95
N GLU A 13 11.52 26.63 -11.04
CA GLU A 13 12.21 25.86 -9.99
C GLU A 13 11.19 25.13 -9.09
N ARG A 14 10.07 25.78 -8.75
CA ARG A 14 8.99 25.14 -7.98
C ARG A 14 8.37 23.96 -8.72
N SER A 15 8.13 24.05 -10.03
CA SER A 15 7.54 22.94 -10.79
C SER A 15 8.52 21.77 -10.96
N ILE A 16 9.81 22.05 -11.13
CA ILE A 16 10.87 21.03 -11.17
C ILE A 16 10.97 20.33 -9.81
N VAL A 17 10.99 21.08 -8.70
CA VAL A 17 11.02 20.50 -7.36
C VAL A 17 9.77 19.65 -7.10
N LYS A 18 8.57 20.16 -7.43
CA LYS A 18 7.32 19.39 -7.32
C LYS A 18 7.39 18.08 -8.10
N ARG A 19 7.91 18.11 -9.33
CA ARG A 19 8.06 16.91 -10.16
C ARG A 19 9.07 15.92 -9.56
N ALA A 20 10.20 16.41 -9.08
CA ALA A 20 11.21 15.56 -8.44
C ALA A 20 10.64 14.89 -7.18
N VAL A 21 9.96 15.65 -6.32
CA VAL A 21 9.28 15.13 -5.13
C VAL A 21 8.24 14.09 -5.49
N LYS A 22 7.40 14.37 -6.50
CA LYS A 22 6.39 13.42 -6.97
C LYS A 22 7.03 12.11 -7.44
N LEU A 23 8.06 12.18 -8.30
CA LEU A 23 8.75 11.00 -8.79
C LEU A 23 9.40 10.19 -7.66
N SER A 24 10.01 10.87 -6.67
CA SER A 24 10.57 10.20 -5.50
C SER A 24 9.49 9.54 -4.63
N LEU A 25 8.31 10.15 -4.49
CA LEU A 25 7.18 9.57 -3.75
C LEU A 25 6.58 8.37 -4.50
N ASP A 26 6.44 8.48 -5.82
CA ASP A 26 5.94 7.40 -6.67
C ASP A 26 6.91 6.19 -6.63
N ASP A 27 8.22 6.44 -6.69
CA ASP A 27 9.26 5.41 -6.56
C ASP A 27 9.25 4.76 -5.16
N LEU A 28 9.13 5.56 -4.10
CA LEU A 28 9.01 5.06 -2.72
C LEU A 28 7.78 4.15 -2.57
N LYS A 29 6.62 4.57 -3.08
CA LYS A 29 5.38 3.77 -3.06
C LYS A 29 5.50 2.48 -3.87
N ALA A 30 6.21 2.51 -5.00
CA ALA A 30 6.42 1.34 -5.83
C ALA A 30 7.31 0.29 -5.14
N ASN A 31 8.37 0.75 -4.47
CA ASN A 31 9.37 -0.12 -3.82
C ASN A 31 8.96 -0.59 -2.41
N HIS A 32 8.05 0.12 -1.76
CA HIS A 32 7.58 -0.17 -0.39
C HIS A 32 6.06 -0.38 -0.33
N SER A 33 5.48 -1.03 -1.34
CA SER A 33 4.02 -1.07 -1.43
C SER A 33 3.31 -1.80 -0.29
N GLY A 34 3.99 -2.72 0.40
CA GLY A 34 3.47 -3.35 1.61
C GLY A 34 3.30 -2.37 2.79
N ASP A 35 3.98 -1.22 2.76
CA ASP A 35 3.92 -0.17 3.79
C ASP A 35 2.83 0.88 3.50
N PHE A 36 2.28 0.92 2.27
CA PHE A 36 1.26 1.88 1.83
C PHE A 36 -0.08 1.21 1.52
N LEU A 37 -0.45 0.21 2.30
CA LEU A 37 -1.76 -0.45 2.16
C LEU A 37 -2.88 0.40 2.70
N SER A 38 -4.05 0.33 2.07
CA SER A 38 -5.29 0.87 2.65
C SER A 38 -5.60 0.23 4.01
N SER A 39 -6.36 0.94 4.85
CA SER A 39 -6.83 0.42 6.15
C SER A 39 -7.52 -0.94 5.98
N ARG A 40 -8.36 -1.05 4.96
CA ARG A 40 -9.06 -2.28 4.59
C ARG A 40 -8.12 -3.42 4.21
N ALA A 41 -7.15 -3.17 3.34
CA ALA A 41 -6.17 -4.17 2.93
C ALA A 41 -5.35 -4.65 4.13
N LEU A 42 -5.00 -3.75 5.06
CA LEU A 42 -4.30 -4.08 6.29
C LEU A 42 -5.16 -4.94 7.23
N GLN A 43 -6.44 -4.63 7.39
CA GLN A 43 -7.37 -5.46 8.16
C GLN A 43 -7.48 -6.87 7.57
N ILE A 44 -7.72 -6.99 6.26
CA ILE A 44 -7.84 -8.30 5.59
C ILE A 44 -6.52 -9.09 5.72
N ARG A 45 -5.37 -8.42 5.58
CA ARG A 45 -4.05 -9.02 5.74
C ARG A 45 -3.82 -9.63 7.13
N ASN A 46 -4.39 -9.03 8.18
CA ASN A 46 -4.24 -9.55 9.54
C ASN A 46 -4.87 -10.93 9.74
N TYR A 47 -5.84 -11.33 8.90
CA TYR A 47 -6.44 -12.67 8.93
C TYR A 47 -5.66 -13.71 8.13
N ALA A 48 -4.65 -13.29 7.34
CA ALA A 48 -3.88 -14.19 6.49
C ALA A 48 -3.19 -15.35 7.26
N PRO A 49 -2.62 -15.15 8.48
CA PRO A 49 -2.02 -16.25 9.24
C PRO A 49 -3.03 -17.33 9.63
N ASP A 50 -4.17 -16.95 10.19
CA ASP A 50 -5.21 -17.88 10.64
C ASP A 50 -5.82 -18.65 9.47
N LEU A 51 -6.02 -17.94 8.35
CA LEU A 51 -6.52 -18.55 7.12
C LEU A 51 -5.50 -19.52 6.52
N ALA A 52 -4.21 -19.17 6.53
CA ALA A 52 -3.15 -20.04 6.07
C ALA A 52 -3.05 -21.32 6.90
N GLN A 53 -3.13 -21.19 8.23
CA GLN A 53 -3.18 -22.34 9.16
C GLN A 53 -4.37 -23.24 8.86
N SER A 54 -5.56 -22.66 8.68
CA SER A 54 -6.78 -23.41 8.39
C SER A 54 -6.68 -24.16 7.05
N ILE A 55 -6.19 -23.50 5.99
CA ILE A 55 -6.01 -24.11 4.67
C ILE A 55 -4.94 -25.22 4.72
N ALA A 56 -3.80 -24.98 5.37
CA ALA A 56 -2.76 -25.98 5.55
C ALA A 56 -3.30 -27.22 6.28
N GLY A 57 -4.07 -27.00 7.36
CA GLY A 57 -4.75 -28.08 8.09
C GLY A 57 -5.72 -28.86 7.21
N LEU A 58 -6.51 -28.20 6.36
CA LEU A 58 -7.41 -28.86 5.40
C LEU A 58 -6.65 -29.69 4.37
N ILE A 59 -5.54 -29.17 3.82
CA ILE A 59 -4.71 -29.91 2.88
C ILE A 59 -4.12 -31.16 3.54
N LEU A 60 -3.47 -30.99 4.69
CA LEU A 60 -2.77 -32.07 5.39
C LEU A 60 -3.71 -33.13 5.98
N SER A 61 -4.94 -32.75 6.34
CA SER A 61 -5.95 -33.68 6.85
C SER A 61 -6.69 -34.45 5.77
N SER A 62 -6.56 -34.07 4.50
CA SER A 62 -7.21 -34.76 3.39
C SER A 62 -6.66 -36.18 3.21
N SER A 63 -7.55 -37.14 2.97
CA SER A 63 -7.18 -38.51 2.56
C SER A 63 -6.92 -38.63 1.06
N ASP A 64 -7.24 -37.59 0.28
CA ASP A 64 -7.03 -37.55 -1.15
C ASP A 64 -5.59 -37.10 -1.46
N LEU A 65 -4.76 -38.06 -1.88
CA LEU A 65 -3.34 -37.84 -2.19
C LEU A 65 -3.15 -37.04 -3.48
N ASP A 66 -4.10 -37.09 -4.42
CA ASP A 66 -4.02 -36.32 -5.65
C ASP A 66 -4.33 -34.86 -5.35
N PHE A 67 -5.36 -34.59 -4.54
CA PHE A 67 -5.63 -33.25 -4.01
C PHE A 67 -4.43 -32.66 -3.28
N GLN A 68 -3.83 -33.43 -2.35
CA GLN A 68 -2.63 -32.98 -1.64
C GLN A 68 -1.52 -32.61 -2.62
N ARG A 69 -1.20 -33.51 -3.56
CA ARG A 69 -0.12 -33.28 -4.55
C ARG A 69 -0.37 -32.04 -5.41
N GLU A 70 -1.60 -31.83 -5.86
CA GLU A 70 -1.98 -30.63 -6.60
C GLU A 70 -1.79 -29.37 -5.76
N CYS A 71 -2.19 -29.38 -4.49
CA CYS A 71 -1.95 -28.27 -3.58
C CYS A 71 -0.47 -28.00 -3.35
N PHE A 72 0.36 -29.03 -3.11
CA PHE A 72 1.82 -28.86 -3.00
C PHE A 72 2.40 -28.22 -4.27
N SER A 73 1.96 -28.69 -5.45
CA SER A 73 2.39 -28.12 -6.73
C SER A 73 1.97 -26.66 -6.89
N LEU A 74 0.74 -26.30 -6.54
CA LEU A 74 0.23 -24.92 -6.61
C LEU A 74 0.96 -23.99 -5.63
N LEU A 75 1.35 -24.53 -4.47
CA LEU A 75 2.15 -23.86 -3.46
C LEU A 75 3.65 -23.79 -3.78
N GLY A 76 4.09 -24.42 -4.87
CA GLY A 76 5.50 -24.45 -5.28
C GLY A 76 6.38 -25.30 -4.35
N LEU A 77 5.77 -26.23 -3.60
CA LEU A 77 6.42 -27.07 -2.61
C LEU A 77 6.83 -28.40 -3.25
N GLN A 78 8.07 -28.81 -3.02
CA GLN A 78 8.71 -29.93 -3.74
C GLN A 78 8.39 -31.32 -3.19
N SER A 79 7.93 -31.44 -1.95
CA SER A 79 7.63 -32.74 -1.34
C SER A 79 6.53 -32.65 -0.28
N GLN A 80 5.90 -33.79 -0.01
CA GLN A 80 4.90 -33.97 1.04
C GLN A 80 5.51 -33.95 2.46
N ASP A 81 6.85 -33.98 2.53
CA ASP A 81 7.64 -33.94 3.77
C ASP A 81 7.99 -32.49 4.19
N VAL A 82 7.36 -31.51 3.55
CA VAL A 82 7.47 -30.11 3.90
C VAL A 82 6.70 -29.89 5.19
N GLY A 83 7.40 -29.43 6.23
CA GLY A 83 6.80 -29.15 7.53
C GLY A 83 5.62 -28.18 7.41
N THR A 84 4.60 -28.39 8.25
CA THR A 84 3.36 -27.60 8.27
C THR A 84 3.63 -26.09 8.23
N GLU A 85 4.61 -25.61 8.99
CA GLU A 85 5.01 -24.21 9.04
C GLU A 85 5.43 -23.65 7.66
N ILE A 86 6.14 -24.42 6.85
CA ILE A 86 6.59 -23.98 5.51
C ILE A 86 5.38 -23.87 4.57
N MET A 87 4.43 -24.80 4.68
CA MET A 87 3.19 -24.74 3.92
C MET A 87 2.34 -23.53 4.33
N GLU A 88 2.15 -23.33 5.64
CA GLU A 88 1.44 -22.16 6.18
C GLU A 88 2.07 -20.85 5.71
N ASN A 89 3.41 -20.76 5.74
CA ASN A 89 4.12 -19.58 5.27
C ASN A 89 3.92 -19.36 3.76
N SER A 90 4.00 -20.40 2.92
CA SER A 90 3.75 -20.28 1.48
C SER A 90 2.32 -19.79 1.17
N ILE A 91 1.32 -20.33 1.87
CA ILE A 91 -0.07 -19.89 1.72
C ILE A 91 -0.24 -18.43 2.17
N LYS A 92 0.32 -18.06 3.33
CA LYS A 92 0.29 -16.70 3.86
C LYS A 92 0.92 -15.71 2.89
N GLU A 93 2.10 -16.00 2.35
CA GLU A 93 2.80 -15.14 1.39
C GLU A 93 1.97 -14.93 0.12
N LYS A 94 1.33 -15.98 -0.40
CA LYS A 94 0.42 -15.85 -1.55
C LYS A 94 -0.78 -14.96 -1.24
N ILE A 95 -1.42 -15.13 -0.08
CA ILE A 95 -2.56 -14.29 0.33
C ILE A 95 -2.13 -12.82 0.44
N VAL A 96 -1.03 -12.55 1.13
CA VAL A 96 -0.49 -11.19 1.30
C VAL A 96 -0.19 -10.56 -0.07
N SER A 97 0.49 -11.29 -0.95
CA SER A 97 0.81 -10.80 -2.30
C SER A 97 -0.42 -10.43 -3.12
N VAL A 98 -1.51 -11.20 -3.03
CA VAL A 98 -2.77 -10.90 -3.73
C VAL A 98 -3.43 -9.65 -3.14
N ILE A 99 -3.43 -9.50 -1.81
CA ILE A 99 -3.98 -8.30 -1.15
C ILE A 99 -3.21 -7.06 -1.60
N GLU A 100 -1.87 -7.09 -1.54
CA GLU A 100 -1.02 -5.97 -1.95
C GLU A 100 -1.22 -5.61 -3.43
N THR A 101 -1.37 -6.61 -4.30
CA THR A 101 -1.57 -6.38 -5.73
C THR A 101 -2.95 -5.79 -6.03
N ASN A 102 -3.98 -6.23 -5.30
CA ASN A 102 -5.35 -5.76 -5.49
C ASN A 102 -5.58 -4.36 -4.92
N ASP A 103 -4.92 -4.02 -3.81
CA ASP A 103 -5.02 -2.69 -3.19
C ASP A 103 -4.42 -1.58 -4.08
N LYS A 104 -3.39 -1.92 -4.87
CA LYS A 104 -2.70 -0.98 -5.76
C LYS A 104 -3.43 -0.65 -7.06
N ASP A 105 -4.45 -1.43 -7.43
CA ASP A 105 -5.02 -1.40 -8.78
C ASP A 105 -6.43 -0.78 -8.76
N PRO A 106 -6.57 0.55 -8.95
CA PRO A 106 -7.85 1.23 -8.81
C PRO A 106 -8.87 0.80 -9.86
N ASP A 107 -8.45 0.30 -11.03
CA ASP A 107 -9.37 -0.12 -12.09
C ASP A 107 -9.99 -1.51 -11.85
N LYS A 108 -9.38 -2.36 -11.02
CA LYS A 108 -9.98 -3.65 -10.60
C LYS A 108 -11.10 -3.48 -9.58
N SER A 109 -11.23 -2.30 -8.99
CA SER A 109 -12.25 -2.01 -7.98
C SER A 109 -13.66 -1.79 -8.54
N LYS A 110 -13.79 -1.55 -9.86
CA LYS A 110 -15.07 -1.27 -10.52
C LYS A 110 -15.99 -2.48 -10.64
N GLU A 111 -15.48 -3.70 -10.45
CA GLU A 111 -16.23 -4.95 -10.53
C GLU A 111 -16.30 -5.67 -9.16
N ILE A 112 -16.22 -4.91 -8.06
CA ILE A 112 -16.34 -5.49 -6.72
C ILE A 112 -17.82 -5.58 -6.33
N ALA A 113 -18.27 -6.80 -6.06
CA ALA A 113 -19.55 -7.07 -5.41
C ALA A 113 -19.68 -6.25 -4.11
N PRO A 114 -20.89 -5.81 -3.72
CA PRO A 114 -21.09 -5.04 -2.49
C PRO A 114 -20.35 -5.72 -1.33
N PHE A 115 -19.47 -4.97 -0.70
CA PHE A 115 -18.53 -5.49 0.28
C PHE A 115 -19.27 -6.19 1.43
N LEU A 116 -18.79 -7.37 1.84
CA LEU A 116 -19.37 -8.16 2.94
C LEU A 116 -19.32 -7.44 4.30
N PHE A 117 -18.42 -6.46 4.42
CA PHE A 117 -18.28 -5.60 5.59
C PHE A 117 -18.18 -4.16 5.10
N GLU A 118 -19.21 -3.39 5.40
CA GLU A 118 -19.27 -1.94 5.23
C GLU A 118 -18.33 -1.33 6.29
N GLU A 119 -17.27 -0.67 5.84
CA GLU A 119 -16.52 0.25 6.70
C GLU A 119 -17.15 1.63 6.54
N ASP A 120 -17.71 2.14 7.64
CA ASP A 120 -18.23 3.51 7.78
C ASP A 120 -17.06 4.51 7.84
N ASP A 121 -16.27 4.59 6.77
CA ASP A 121 -15.20 5.56 6.64
C ASP A 121 -15.67 6.72 5.76
N HIS A 122 -16.54 7.55 6.33
CA HIS A 122 -16.76 8.92 5.87
C HIS A 122 -15.51 9.78 6.12
N ILE A 123 -14.40 9.46 5.46
CA ILE A 123 -13.31 10.42 5.29
C ILE A 123 -13.44 10.95 3.88
N HIS A 124 -14.22 12.02 3.73
CA HIS A 124 -14.01 12.96 2.65
C HIS A 124 -12.52 13.35 2.73
N GLU A 125 -11.70 12.91 1.77
CA GLU A 125 -10.48 13.64 1.48
C GLU A 125 -10.95 15.05 1.08
N PRO A 126 -10.68 16.11 1.87
CA PRO A 126 -10.83 17.43 1.32
C PRO A 126 -9.78 17.51 0.20
N ASP A 127 -10.23 17.75 -1.03
CA ASP A 127 -9.36 18.24 -2.09
C ASP A 127 -8.62 19.45 -1.51
N VAL A 128 -7.38 19.25 -1.04
CA VAL A 128 -6.53 20.34 -0.59
C VAL A 128 -6.06 21.03 -1.86
N GLU A 129 -6.95 21.85 -2.44
CA GLU A 129 -6.54 22.92 -3.32
C GLU A 129 -5.54 23.76 -2.52
N PHE A 130 -4.26 23.57 -2.82
CA PHE A 130 -3.21 24.45 -2.36
C PHE A 130 -3.52 25.84 -2.93
N GLN A 131 -4.26 26.63 -2.17
CA GLN A 131 -4.48 28.02 -2.46
C GLN A 131 -3.08 28.66 -2.48
N GLU A 132 -2.65 29.11 -3.66
CA GLU A 132 -1.43 29.89 -3.83
C GLU A 132 -1.59 31.16 -2.98
N SER A 133 -1.16 31.09 -1.73
CA SER A 133 -1.01 32.26 -0.89
C SER A 133 0.13 33.07 -1.50
N ASP A 134 -0.25 34.11 -2.22
CA ASP A 134 0.64 35.12 -2.74
C ASP A 134 1.21 35.87 -1.52
N PHE A 135 2.28 35.31 -0.94
CA PHE A 135 3.05 35.97 0.11
C PHE A 135 3.84 37.10 -0.53
N THR A 136 3.15 38.22 -0.76
CA THR A 136 3.77 39.51 -1.01
C THR A 136 4.50 39.87 0.29
N TYR A 137 5.80 39.64 0.31
CA TYR A 137 6.68 40.15 1.35
C TYR A 137 6.49 41.67 1.39
N LEU A 138 5.80 42.15 2.43
CA LEU A 138 5.80 43.57 2.78
C LEU A 138 7.24 43.92 3.11
N ASP A 139 7.80 44.82 2.30
CA ASP A 139 9.12 45.41 2.50
C ASP A 139 9.10 46.18 3.83
N PRO A 140 9.94 45.86 4.83
CA PRO A 140 9.87 46.50 6.14
C PRO A 140 10.35 47.96 6.17
N ASP A 141 10.83 48.50 5.05
CA ASP A 141 11.53 49.81 5.01
C ASP A 141 10.72 50.94 4.35
N LEU A 142 9.41 50.79 4.12
CA LEU A 142 8.57 51.88 3.63
C LEU A 142 7.70 52.52 4.73
N ASP A 143 8.34 52.89 5.83
CA ASP A 143 7.84 53.89 6.80
C ASP A 143 9.02 54.66 7.41
N MET A 144 9.77 55.35 6.55
CA MET A 144 10.55 56.51 6.99
C MET A 144 10.82 57.43 5.79
N PHE A 145 9.84 58.29 5.48
CA PHE A 145 9.92 59.74 5.17
C PHE A 145 8.67 60.21 4.44
#